data_AF-A0A6I3MK83-F1
#
_entry.id   AF-A0A6I3MK83-F1
#
_cell.length_a   1.000
_cell.length_b   1.000
_cell.length_c   1.000
_cell.angle_alpha   90.00
_cell.angle_beta   90.00
_cell.angle_gamma   90.00
#
_symmetry.space_group_name_H-M   'P 1'
#
loop_
_entity.id
_entity.type
_entity.pdbx_description
1 polymer ?
#
loop_
_entity_poly.entity_id
_entity_poly.type
_entity_poly.pdbx_seq_one_letter_code
_entity_poly.pdbx_strand_id
1 'polypeptide(L)'
;MTEIKLYKSNWKGIKLIALALPFVIIGIWMISKEQKGTFDFYMGWFITSFFGLGIPLGIFALFDKRAQIIINEIGIFDRTLKQGIIKWEQIIEVYPIDIHNQKFISIVVDETFEFKKRRYKWAEKLNEFVGAQKLNLNLSQIKTDEIKLSVLINKIANSEKNERLNFIRTFSTNQKLETNFDYLNFLFYFFILLVSVIISLSNFIAFMSIMILMGISALIAKWYTGTNNKTKLYKYARIMTYLGCINMVVLLLIFKIYDSTSNKVGIKITNEIETYKSKFGKYPNEINNIREKLNLNLFQDYIANKIQYKNGGNEYKLELESLNHNHKKFDKEQKEWN
;
A
#
# COMPACT_ATOMS: atom_id res chain seq x y z
N MET A 1 24.37 -20.91 -22.94
CA MET A 1 23.33 -20.49 -23.90
C MET A 1 22.98 -19.04 -23.62
N THR A 2 22.76 -18.22 -24.65
CA THR A 2 22.38 -16.82 -24.44
C THR A 2 20.87 -16.78 -24.22
N GLU A 3 20.43 -16.32 -23.06
CA GLU A 3 19.02 -16.27 -22.71
C GLU A 3 18.63 -14.92 -22.11
N ILE A 4 17.44 -14.45 -22.46
CA ILE A 4 16.80 -13.33 -21.76
C ILE A 4 15.88 -13.92 -20.70
N LYS A 5 16.19 -13.62 -19.44
CA LYS A 5 15.36 -13.99 -18.29
C LYS A 5 14.59 -12.78 -17.81
N LEU A 6 13.27 -12.85 -17.92
CA LEU A 6 12.36 -11.81 -17.46
C LEU A 6 11.79 -12.21 -16.10
N TYR A 7 12.11 -11.41 -15.09
CA TYR A 7 11.72 -11.65 -13.71
C TYR A 7 10.46 -10.85 -13.34
N LYS A 8 9.72 -11.38 -12.36
CA LYS A 8 8.63 -10.65 -11.73
C LYS A 8 9.18 -9.47 -10.93
N SER A 9 8.41 -8.39 -10.88
CA SER A 9 8.66 -7.26 -10.02
C SER A 9 8.32 -7.59 -8.58
N ASN A 10 9.31 -7.44 -7.69
CA ASN A 10 9.16 -7.61 -6.25
C ASN A 10 8.18 -6.60 -5.63
N TRP A 11 7.82 -5.54 -6.36
CA TRP A 11 6.96 -4.47 -5.87
C TRP A 11 5.55 -4.93 -5.49
N LYS A 12 5.05 -6.04 -6.06
CA LYS A 12 3.77 -6.63 -5.62
C LYS A 12 3.85 -7.17 -4.20
N GLY A 13 4.93 -7.86 -3.85
CA GLY A 13 5.15 -8.36 -2.48
C GLY A 13 5.21 -7.21 -1.48
N ILE A 14 5.96 -6.15 -1.81
CA ILE A 14 6.05 -4.93 -0.98
C ILE A 14 4.68 -4.28 -0.80
N LYS A 15 3.94 -4.06 -1.89
CA LYS A 15 2.60 -3.47 -1.82
C LYS A 15 1.64 -4.29 -0.96
N LEU A 16 1.72 -5.61 -1.07
CA LEU A 16 0.85 -6.52 -0.33
C LEU A 16 1.16 -6.49 1.18
N ILE A 17 2.45 -6.48 1.56
CA ILE A 17 2.87 -6.28 2.95
C ILE A 17 2.46 -4.90 3.46
N ALA A 18 2.76 -3.85 2.71
CA ALA A 18 2.46 -2.47 3.10
C ALA A 18 0.95 -2.23 3.28
N LEU A 19 0.11 -2.87 2.47
CA LEU A 19 -1.34 -2.79 2.61
C LEU A 19 -1.83 -3.60 3.82
N ALA A 20 -1.25 -4.78 4.08
CA ALA A 20 -1.68 -5.65 5.18
C ALA A 20 -1.27 -5.12 6.57
N LEU A 21 -0.08 -4.53 6.68
CA LEU A 21 0.55 -4.19 7.94
C LEU A 21 -0.26 -3.23 8.83
N PRO A 22 -0.88 -2.14 8.31
CA PRO A 22 -1.75 -1.27 9.11
C PRO A 22 -2.94 -2.02 9.71
N PHE A 23 -3.59 -2.91 8.95
CA PHE A 23 -4.73 -3.68 9.44
C PHE A 23 -4.31 -4.67 10.51
N VAL A 24 -3.16 -5.33 10.35
CA VAL A 24 -2.60 -6.23 11.37
C VAL A 24 -2.31 -5.47 12.66
N ILE A 25 -1.72 -4.26 12.59
CA ILE A 25 -1.48 -3.42 13.77
C ILE A 25 -2.80 -3.03 14.46
N ILE A 26 -3.80 -2.61 13.69
CA ILE A 26 -5.13 -2.28 14.22
C ILE A 26 -5.78 -3.50 14.89
N GLY A 27 -5.70 -4.67 14.26
CA GLY A 27 -6.25 -5.90 14.80
C GLY A 27 -5.57 -6.32 16.11
N ILE A 28 -4.24 -6.27 16.18
CA ILE A 28 -3.47 -6.56 17.41
C ILE A 28 -3.83 -5.56 18.51
N TRP A 29 -4.00 -4.28 18.16
CA TRP A 29 -4.41 -3.26 19.11
C TRP A 29 -5.81 -3.55 19.69
N MET A 30 -6.78 -3.93 18.85
CA MET A 30 -8.13 -4.31 19.29
C MET A 30 -8.09 -5.52 20.22
N ILE A 31 -7.31 -6.56 19.88
CA ILE A 31 -7.13 -7.75 20.74
C ILE A 31 -6.54 -7.37 22.10
N SER A 32 -5.63 -6.40 22.13
CA SER A 32 -4.87 -6.03 23.34
C SER A 32 -5.62 -5.09 24.27
N LYS A 33 -6.55 -4.29 23.74
CA LYS A 33 -7.25 -3.23 24.49
C LYS A 33 -8.67 -3.58 24.86
N GLU A 34 -9.37 -4.29 23.99
CA GLU A 34 -10.78 -4.58 24.19
C GLU A 34 -10.98 -5.77 25.13
N GLN A 35 -12.07 -5.73 25.90
CA GLN A 35 -12.39 -6.79 26.83
C GLN A 35 -12.69 -8.10 26.10
N LYS A 36 -12.18 -9.21 26.62
CA LYS A 36 -12.44 -10.53 26.03
C LYS A 36 -13.95 -10.79 25.96
N GLY A 37 -14.41 -11.23 24.78
CA GLY A 37 -15.82 -11.55 24.53
C GLY A 37 -16.63 -10.43 23.89
N THR A 38 -16.07 -9.22 23.73
CA THR A 38 -16.73 -8.16 22.94
C THR A 38 -16.61 -8.42 21.44
N PHE A 39 -17.52 -7.82 20.66
CA PHE A 39 -17.47 -7.87 19.20
C PHE A 39 -16.13 -7.36 18.66
N ASP A 40 -15.61 -6.27 19.22
CA ASP A 40 -14.34 -5.68 18.80
C ASP A 40 -13.15 -6.60 19.07
N PHE A 41 -13.15 -7.36 20.18
CA PHE A 41 -12.13 -8.36 20.45
C PHE A 41 -12.11 -9.46 19.36
N TYR A 42 -13.28 -9.99 18.97
CA TYR A 42 -13.38 -10.99 17.90
C TYR A 42 -13.01 -10.42 16.53
N MET A 43 -13.41 -9.17 16.25
CA MET A 43 -13.02 -8.46 15.03
C MET A 43 -11.51 -8.26 14.95
N GLY A 44 -10.85 -7.96 16.07
CA GLY A 44 -9.39 -7.88 16.15
C GLY A 44 -8.71 -9.17 15.69
N TRP A 45 -9.20 -10.33 16.15
CA TRP A 45 -8.71 -11.65 15.72
C TRP A 45 -8.96 -11.92 14.23
N PHE A 46 -10.15 -11.60 13.73
CA PHE A 46 -10.49 -11.76 12.32
C PHE A 46 -9.58 -10.91 11.43
N ILE A 47 -9.44 -9.61 11.73
CA ILE A 47 -8.59 -8.67 10.98
C ILE A 47 -7.14 -9.14 11.03
N THR A 48 -6.62 -9.46 12.22
CA THR A 48 -5.22 -9.91 12.38
C THR A 48 -4.96 -11.18 11.60
N SER A 49 -5.88 -12.16 11.62
CA SER A 49 -5.69 -13.43 10.92
C SER A 49 -5.80 -13.26 9.41
N PHE A 50 -6.84 -12.55 8.93
CA PHE A 50 -7.10 -12.37 7.50
C PHE A 50 -6.01 -11.54 6.82
N PHE A 51 -5.70 -10.36 7.37
CA PHE A 51 -4.64 -9.52 6.81
C PHE A 51 -3.24 -10.05 7.16
N GLY A 52 -3.10 -10.78 8.27
CA GLY A 52 -1.88 -11.46 8.67
C GLY A 52 -1.38 -12.44 7.62
N LEU A 53 -2.28 -13.15 6.93
CA LEU A 53 -1.93 -14.02 5.79
C LEU A 53 -1.31 -13.27 4.61
N GLY A 54 -1.58 -11.97 4.49
CA GLY A 54 -0.94 -11.12 3.49
C GLY A 54 0.58 -11.02 3.70
N ILE A 55 1.06 -10.98 4.94
CA ILE A 55 2.49 -10.86 5.23
C ILE A 55 3.31 -12.04 4.68
N PRO A 56 3.04 -13.33 5.02
CA PRO A 56 3.80 -14.46 4.49
C PRO A 56 3.63 -14.59 2.97
N LEU A 57 2.46 -14.29 2.40
CA LEU A 57 2.26 -14.28 0.94
C LEU A 57 3.12 -13.20 0.25
N GLY A 58 3.18 -12.01 0.84
CA GLY A 58 4.01 -10.92 0.34
C GLY A 58 5.51 -11.22 0.46
N ILE A 59 5.93 -11.85 1.57
CA ILE A 59 7.29 -12.36 1.77
C ILE A 59 7.63 -13.42 0.71
N PHE A 60 6.74 -14.38 0.48
CA PHE A 60 6.94 -15.40 -0.55
C PHE A 60 7.09 -14.77 -1.94
N ALA A 61 6.27 -13.77 -2.25
CA ALA A 61 6.36 -13.03 -3.50
C ALA A 61 7.64 -12.19 -3.62
N LEU A 62 8.18 -11.67 -2.52
CA LEU A 62 9.46 -10.96 -2.47
C LEU A 62 10.66 -11.88 -2.74
N PHE A 63 10.60 -13.11 -2.23
CA PHE A 63 11.68 -14.09 -2.38
C PHE A 63 11.55 -14.97 -3.63
N ASP A 64 10.44 -14.91 -4.38
CA ASP A 64 10.28 -15.62 -5.65
C ASP A 64 11.14 -15.02 -6.77
N LYS A 65 12.44 -15.35 -6.76
CA LYS A 65 13.43 -14.92 -7.77
C LYS A 65 13.38 -15.74 -9.07
N ARG A 66 12.38 -16.59 -9.26
CA ARG A 66 12.27 -17.45 -10.44
C ARG A 66 11.86 -16.61 -11.66
N ALA A 67 12.58 -16.77 -12.77
CA ALA A 67 12.21 -16.14 -14.05
C ALA A 67 10.77 -16.56 -14.42
N GLN A 68 9.97 -15.58 -14.86
CA GLN A 68 8.62 -15.85 -15.35
C GLN A 68 8.65 -16.26 -16.82
N ILE A 69 9.37 -15.48 -17.63
CA ILE A 69 9.54 -15.72 -19.06
C ILE A 69 11.02 -15.91 -19.34
N ILE A 70 11.35 -16.93 -20.11
CA ILE A 70 12.70 -17.22 -20.59
C ILE A 70 12.64 -17.25 -22.11
N ILE A 71 13.49 -16.46 -22.76
CA ILE A 71 13.60 -16.40 -24.22
C ILE A 71 15.01 -16.83 -24.59
N ASN A 72 15.13 -17.86 -25.42
CA ASN A 72 16.42 -18.42 -25.85
C ASN A 72 16.40 -18.76 -27.34
N GLU A 73 17.45 -19.42 -27.84
CA GLU A 73 17.58 -19.80 -29.25
C GLU A 73 16.56 -20.84 -29.73
N ILE A 74 15.91 -21.57 -28.81
CA ILE A 74 14.93 -22.63 -29.10
C ILE A 74 13.52 -22.05 -29.17
N GLY A 75 13.19 -21.14 -28.26
CA GLY A 75 11.84 -20.57 -28.18
C GLY A 75 11.59 -19.72 -26.95
N ILE A 76 10.30 -19.59 -26.63
CA ILE A 76 9.78 -18.85 -25.47
C ILE A 76 9.20 -19.83 -24.46
N PHE A 77 9.64 -19.72 -23.21
CA PHE A 77 9.07 -20.44 -22.08
C PHE A 77 8.40 -19.45 -21.12
N ASP A 78 7.13 -19.69 -20.77
CA ASP A 78 6.43 -18.96 -19.71
C ASP A 78 5.92 -19.93 -18.63
N ARG A 79 6.40 -19.73 -17.41
CA ARG A 79 6.04 -20.52 -16.23
C ARG A 79 4.53 -20.51 -15.93
N THR A 80 3.84 -19.43 -16.28
CA THR A 80 2.40 -19.23 -16.00
C THR A 80 1.50 -19.96 -16.99
N LEU A 81 1.95 -20.14 -18.23
CA LEU A 81 1.16 -20.79 -19.28
C LEU A 81 1.07 -22.31 -19.10
N LYS A 82 2.06 -22.94 -18.45
CA LYS A 82 2.15 -24.40 -18.27
C LYS A 82 2.05 -25.19 -19.59
N GLN A 83 2.47 -24.60 -20.71
CA GLN A 83 2.48 -25.22 -22.05
C GLN A 83 3.85 -25.86 -22.40
N GLY A 84 4.93 -25.45 -21.75
CA GLY A 84 6.30 -25.82 -22.13
C GLY A 84 6.94 -24.72 -22.98
N ILE A 85 7.96 -25.07 -23.77
CA ILE A 85 8.64 -24.15 -24.68
C ILE A 85 7.81 -24.04 -25.96
N ILE A 86 7.50 -22.80 -26.36
CA ILE A 86 6.89 -22.47 -27.65
C ILE A 86 8.05 -22.23 -28.61
N LYS A 87 8.23 -23.12 -29.59
CA LYS A 87 9.37 -23.03 -30.52
C LYS A 87 9.20 -21.85 -31.47
N TRP A 88 10.30 -21.26 -31.90
CA TRP A 88 10.27 -20.14 -32.84
C TRP A 88 9.56 -20.49 -34.16
N GLU A 89 9.74 -21.71 -34.64
CA GLU A 89 9.16 -22.18 -35.90
C GLU A 89 7.63 -22.26 -35.86
N GLN A 90 7.05 -22.30 -34.65
CA GLN A 90 5.59 -22.40 -34.45
C GLN A 90 4.93 -21.02 -34.29
N ILE A 91 5.71 -19.95 -34.20
CA ILE A 91 5.22 -18.58 -33.97
C ILE A 91 5.06 -17.90 -35.32
N ILE A 92 3.82 -17.57 -35.69
CA ILE A 92 3.52 -16.84 -36.93
C ILE A 92 3.77 -15.35 -36.71
N GLU A 93 3.17 -14.80 -35.66
CA GLU A 93 3.31 -13.39 -35.29
C GLU A 93 2.98 -13.17 -33.81
N VAL A 94 3.44 -12.04 -33.28
CA VAL A 94 3.07 -11.57 -31.96
C VAL A 94 2.71 -10.10 -31.96
N TYR A 95 1.77 -9.72 -31.11
CA TYR A 95 1.36 -8.32 -30.96
C TYR A 95 1.05 -7.99 -29.50
N PRO A 96 1.32 -6.75 -29.07
CA PRO A 96 0.97 -6.31 -27.73
C PRO A 96 -0.53 -6.08 -27.62
N ILE A 97 -1.11 -6.42 -26.47
CA ILE A 97 -2.51 -6.15 -26.16
C ILE A 97 -2.64 -5.67 -24.70
N ASP A 98 -3.54 -4.72 -24.46
CA ASP A 98 -3.87 -4.20 -23.14
C ASP A 98 -5.32 -4.58 -22.80
N ILE A 99 -5.50 -5.35 -21.73
CA ILE A 99 -6.81 -5.77 -21.24
C ILE A 99 -6.93 -5.25 -19.80
N HIS A 100 -7.80 -4.27 -19.56
CA HIS A 100 -8.01 -3.65 -18.24
C HIS A 100 -6.72 -3.17 -17.55
N ASN A 101 -5.86 -2.44 -18.28
CA ASN A 101 -4.54 -1.97 -17.81
C ASN A 101 -3.55 -3.10 -17.48
N GLN A 102 -3.83 -4.32 -17.89
CA GLN A 102 -2.91 -5.44 -17.83
C GLN A 102 -2.30 -5.63 -19.21
N LYS A 103 -0.97 -5.57 -19.25
CA LYS A 103 -0.19 -5.68 -20.48
C LYS A 103 0.06 -7.15 -20.80
N PHE A 104 -0.21 -7.53 -22.04
CA PHE A 104 0.06 -8.86 -22.57
C PHE A 104 0.76 -8.77 -23.93
N ILE A 105 1.42 -9.86 -24.32
CA ILE A 105 1.77 -10.14 -25.71
C ILE A 105 0.95 -11.35 -26.14
N SER A 106 0.05 -11.14 -27.10
CA SER A 106 -0.66 -12.21 -27.78
C SER A 106 0.29 -12.87 -28.78
N ILE A 107 0.32 -14.20 -28.78
CA ILE A 107 1.12 -15.00 -29.70
C ILE A 107 0.17 -15.79 -30.59
N VAL A 108 0.30 -15.59 -31.89
CA VAL A 108 -0.35 -16.38 -32.94
C VAL A 108 0.59 -17.52 -33.27
N VAL A 109 0.07 -18.74 -33.15
CA VAL A 109 0.81 -19.98 -33.42
C VAL A 109 0.20 -20.72 -34.60
N ASP A 110 1.02 -21.50 -35.29
CA ASP A 110 0.55 -22.38 -36.37
C ASP A 110 -0.22 -23.60 -35.85
N GLU A 111 -0.74 -24.39 -36.79
CA GLU A 111 -1.53 -25.59 -36.50
C GLU A 111 -0.71 -26.72 -35.87
N THR A 112 0.63 -26.65 -35.93
CA THR A 112 1.52 -27.66 -35.33
C THR A 112 1.63 -27.51 -33.81
N PHE A 113 1.13 -26.41 -33.25
CA PHE A 113 1.19 -26.15 -31.82
C PHE A 113 0.05 -26.86 -31.05
N GLU A 114 0.41 -27.87 -30.27
CA GLU A 114 -0.53 -28.59 -29.40
C GLU A 114 -0.69 -27.92 -28.03
N PHE A 115 -1.91 -27.51 -27.71
CA PHE A 115 -2.25 -26.99 -26.38
C PHE A 115 -2.40 -28.12 -25.35
N LYS A 116 -1.54 -28.15 -24.34
CA LYS A 116 -1.54 -29.15 -23.25
C LYS A 116 -2.72 -29.03 -22.28
N LYS A 117 -3.43 -27.90 -22.29
CA LYS A 117 -4.59 -27.66 -21.42
C LYS A 117 -5.81 -27.31 -22.24
N ARG A 118 -6.88 -28.09 -22.06
CA ARG A 118 -8.23 -27.68 -22.48
C ARG A 118 -8.65 -26.46 -21.66
N ARG A 119 -8.94 -25.35 -22.35
CA ARG A 119 -9.54 -24.17 -21.72
C ARG A 119 -11.05 -24.32 -21.68
N TYR A 120 -11.68 -23.63 -20.74
CA TYR A 120 -13.13 -23.58 -20.68
C TYR A 120 -13.68 -22.74 -21.85
N LYS A 121 -14.73 -23.24 -22.53
CA LYS A 121 -15.33 -22.57 -23.71
C LYS A 121 -15.73 -21.11 -23.46
N TRP A 122 -16.16 -20.78 -22.24
CA TRP A 122 -16.51 -19.40 -21.87
C TRP A 122 -15.30 -18.46 -21.86
N ALA A 123 -14.12 -18.97 -21.47
CA ALA A 123 -12.89 -18.20 -21.44
C ALA A 123 -12.32 -17.98 -22.86
N GLU A 124 -12.58 -18.90 -23.79
CA GLU A 124 -12.22 -18.73 -25.20
C GLU A 124 -13.03 -17.61 -25.86
N LYS A 125 -14.35 -17.61 -25.68
CA LYS A 125 -15.23 -16.52 -26.17
C LYS A 125 -14.84 -15.16 -25.62
N LEU A 126 -14.44 -15.09 -24.34
CA LEU A 126 -13.95 -13.84 -23.74
C LEU A 126 -12.63 -13.38 -24.35
N ASN A 127 -11.69 -14.30 -24.62
CA ASN A 127 -10.42 -13.95 -25.25
C ASN A 127 -10.64 -13.42 -26.68
N GLU A 128 -11.50 -14.08 -27.46
CA GLU A 128 -11.85 -13.62 -28.82
C GLU A 128 -12.49 -12.23 -28.79
N PHE A 129 -13.42 -11.98 -27.86
CA PHE A 129 -14.09 -10.69 -27.73
C PHE A 129 -13.12 -9.53 -27.44
N VAL A 130 -12.07 -9.78 -26.65
CA VAL A 130 -11.05 -8.77 -26.34
C VAL A 130 -9.89 -8.77 -27.33
N GLY A 131 -9.95 -9.54 -28.43
CA GLY A 131 -8.89 -9.63 -29.45
C GLY A 131 -7.63 -10.39 -29.00
N ALA A 132 -7.71 -11.13 -27.89
CA ALA A 132 -6.61 -11.91 -27.34
C ALA A 132 -6.56 -13.31 -27.96
N GLN A 133 -5.35 -13.82 -28.16
CA GLN A 133 -5.15 -15.15 -28.71
C GLN A 133 -5.31 -16.24 -27.64
N LYS A 134 -5.26 -17.50 -28.09
CA LYS A 134 -5.18 -18.64 -27.19
C LYS A 134 -3.87 -18.64 -26.39
N LEU A 135 -2.82 -17.94 -26.83
CA LEU A 135 -1.55 -17.89 -26.11
C LEU A 135 -1.18 -16.43 -25.82
N ASN A 136 -1.18 -16.05 -24.54
CA ASN A 136 -0.92 -14.67 -24.10
C ASN A 136 0.14 -14.65 -23.01
N LEU A 137 1.26 -14.00 -23.26
CA LEU A 137 2.30 -13.75 -22.25
C LEU A 137 1.87 -12.60 -21.36
N ASN A 138 1.79 -12.83 -20.04
CA ASN A 138 1.43 -11.76 -19.10
C ASN A 138 2.67 -10.93 -18.71
N LEU A 139 2.70 -9.68 -19.15
CA LEU A 139 3.79 -8.73 -18.86
C LEU A 139 3.49 -7.78 -17.70
N SER A 140 2.28 -7.83 -17.12
CA SER A 140 1.86 -6.92 -16.05
C SER A 140 2.74 -6.97 -14.80
N GLN A 141 3.54 -8.02 -14.65
CA GLN A 141 4.44 -8.21 -13.52
C GLN A 141 5.91 -8.09 -13.92
N ILE A 142 6.23 -7.83 -15.18
CA ILE A 142 7.59 -7.86 -15.72
C ILE A 142 8.00 -6.43 -16.08
N LYS A 143 9.23 -6.03 -15.72
CA LYS A 143 9.76 -4.70 -16.06
C LYS A 143 10.34 -4.71 -17.49
N THR A 144 9.45 -4.75 -18.47
CA THR A 144 9.76 -4.74 -19.90
C THR A 144 8.72 -3.94 -20.66
N ASP A 145 9.15 -3.23 -21.69
CA ASP A 145 8.28 -2.61 -22.67
C ASP A 145 7.69 -3.67 -23.62
N GLU A 146 6.36 -3.74 -23.65
CA GLU A 146 5.58 -4.71 -24.42
C GLU A 146 5.77 -4.57 -25.93
N ILE A 147 5.96 -3.34 -26.43
CA ILE A 147 6.13 -3.04 -27.86
C ILE A 147 7.54 -3.44 -28.28
N LYS A 148 8.56 -3.04 -27.51
CA LYS A 148 9.94 -3.43 -27.80
C LYS A 148 10.11 -4.95 -27.76
N LEU A 149 9.45 -5.62 -26.80
CA LEU A 149 9.51 -7.07 -26.69
C LEU A 149 8.76 -7.78 -27.82
N SER A 150 7.58 -7.30 -28.24
CA SER A 150 6.85 -7.89 -29.38
C SER A 150 7.64 -7.75 -30.68
N VAL A 151 8.25 -6.58 -30.92
CA VAL A 151 9.14 -6.33 -32.08
C VAL A 151 10.33 -7.29 -32.07
N LEU A 152 10.97 -7.49 -30.91
CA LEU A 152 12.06 -8.46 -30.77
C LEU A 152 11.59 -9.88 -31.12
N ILE A 153 10.48 -10.32 -30.55
CA ILE A 153 9.95 -11.67 -30.76
C ILE A 153 9.63 -11.91 -32.23
N ASN A 154 8.95 -10.98 -32.90
CA ASN A 154 8.68 -11.07 -34.34
C ASN A 154 9.96 -11.12 -35.16
N LYS A 155 10.99 -10.35 -34.78
CA LYS A 155 12.28 -10.36 -35.47
C LYS A 155 12.98 -11.72 -35.32
N ILE A 156 12.93 -12.32 -34.14
CA ILE A 156 13.54 -13.63 -33.88
C ILE A 156 12.78 -14.75 -34.61
N ALA A 157 11.45 -14.74 -34.56
CA ALA A 157 10.60 -15.74 -35.22
C ALA A 157 10.87 -15.81 -36.73
N ASN A 158 11.05 -14.66 -37.38
CA ASN A 158 11.30 -14.54 -38.81
C ASN A 158 12.80 -14.62 -39.21
N SER A 159 13.70 -14.98 -38.29
CA SER A 159 15.14 -15.01 -38.54
C SER A 159 15.72 -16.42 -38.52
N GLU A 160 16.83 -16.59 -39.23
CA GLU A 160 17.60 -17.83 -39.21
C GLU A 160 18.20 -18.09 -37.82
N LYS A 161 18.36 -19.37 -37.47
CA LYS A 161 18.83 -19.82 -36.14
C LYS A 161 20.14 -19.14 -35.70
N ASN A 162 21.04 -18.85 -36.63
CA ASN A 162 22.34 -18.24 -36.36
C ASN A 162 22.22 -16.75 -35.96
N GLU A 163 21.21 -16.04 -36.46
CA GLU A 163 21.00 -14.61 -36.18
C GLU A 163 20.26 -14.36 -34.87
N ARG A 164 19.41 -15.32 -34.44
CA ARG A 164 18.61 -15.23 -33.20
C ARG A 164 19.46 -14.85 -31.99
N LEU A 165 20.65 -15.44 -31.86
CA LEU A 165 21.55 -15.17 -30.74
C LEU A 165 22.02 -13.72 -30.71
N ASN A 166 22.26 -13.10 -31.86
CA ASN A 166 22.69 -11.70 -31.94
C ASN A 166 21.56 -10.77 -31.48
N PHE A 167 20.31 -11.02 -31.91
CA PHE A 167 19.17 -10.22 -31.45
C PHE A 167 18.95 -10.34 -29.94
N ILE A 168 19.08 -11.54 -29.38
CA ILE A 168 18.96 -11.79 -27.93
C ILE A 168 20.04 -11.01 -27.15
N ARG A 169 21.30 -11.06 -27.61
CA ARG A 169 22.43 -10.34 -26.97
C ARG A 169 22.25 -8.84 -26.99
N THR A 170 21.90 -8.27 -28.15
CA THR A 170 21.71 -6.82 -28.32
C THR A 170 20.59 -6.32 -27.43
N PHE A 171 19.46 -7.02 -27.38
CA PHE A 171 18.33 -6.64 -26.53
C PHE A 171 18.69 -6.69 -25.04
N SER A 172 19.36 -7.77 -24.58
CA SER A 172 19.77 -7.92 -23.18
C SER A 172 20.70 -6.79 -22.73
N THR A 173 21.60 -6.34 -23.62
CA THR A 173 22.55 -5.26 -23.33
C THR A 173 21.83 -3.92 -23.19
N ASN A 174 20.90 -3.60 -24.11
CA ASN A 174 20.13 -2.36 -24.07
C ASN A 174 19.19 -2.30 -22.86
N GLN A 175 18.63 -3.43 -22.43
CA GLN A 175 17.72 -3.47 -21.28
C GLN A 175 18.40 -3.15 -19.94
N LYS A 176 19.68 -3.53 -19.78
CA LYS A 176 20.45 -3.22 -18.55
C LYS A 176 20.69 -1.72 -18.35
N LEU A 177 20.68 -0.93 -19.43
CA LEU A 177 20.89 0.52 -19.38
C LEU A 177 19.62 1.29 -18.95
N GLU A 178 18.43 0.71 -19.12
CA GLU A 178 17.14 1.38 -18.85
C GLU A 178 16.61 1.19 -17.41
N THR A 179 17.38 0.61 -16.47
CA THR A 179 16.92 0.45 -15.08
C THR A 179 17.04 1.72 -14.25
N ASN A 180 16.38 2.80 -14.68
CA ASN A 180 16.08 3.90 -13.76
C ASN A 180 15.00 3.45 -12.78
N PHE A 181 15.36 3.42 -11.51
CA PHE A 181 14.43 3.33 -10.40
C PHE A 181 13.94 4.74 -10.13
N ASP A 182 12.63 4.94 -10.21
CA ASP A 182 11.98 6.26 -10.12
C ASP A 182 11.86 6.73 -8.65
N TYR A 183 12.97 6.66 -7.91
CA TYR A 183 13.05 6.93 -6.46
C TYR A 183 12.64 8.37 -6.12
N LEU A 184 12.96 9.31 -7.00
CA LEU A 184 12.55 10.72 -6.89
C LEU A 184 11.04 10.88 -6.82
N ASN A 185 10.28 10.12 -7.63
CA ASN A 185 8.82 10.18 -7.61
C ASN A 185 8.25 9.64 -6.28
N PHE A 186 8.87 8.61 -5.71
CA PHE A 186 8.46 8.10 -4.40
C PHE A 186 8.68 9.13 -3.28
N LEU A 187 9.89 9.72 -3.20
CA LEU A 187 10.19 10.76 -2.22
C LEU A 187 9.26 11.96 -2.35
N PHE A 188 8.96 12.36 -3.59
CA PHE A 188 8.03 13.46 -3.86
C PHE A 188 6.63 13.17 -3.32
N TYR A 189 6.07 11.99 -3.58
CA TYR A 189 4.75 11.62 -3.04
C TYR A 189 4.74 11.46 -1.52
N PHE A 190 5.84 10.98 -0.93
CA PHE A 190 5.99 10.92 0.53
C PHE A 190 5.96 12.32 1.15
N PHE A 191 6.66 13.28 0.55
CA PHE A 191 6.66 14.67 1.01
C PHE A 191 5.26 15.30 0.91
N ILE A 192 4.57 15.09 -0.21
CA ILE A 192 3.17 15.55 -0.38
C ILE A 192 2.28 14.98 0.73
N LEU A 193 2.42 13.69 1.04
CA LEU A 193 1.65 13.06 2.11
C LEU A 193 1.93 13.71 3.47
N LEU A 194 3.19 13.93 3.81
CA LEU A 194 3.60 14.54 5.09
C LEU A 194 3.05 15.96 5.22
N VAL A 195 3.14 16.76 4.16
CA VAL A 195 2.55 18.11 4.12
C VAL A 195 1.02 18.04 4.25
N SER A 196 0.37 17.08 3.59
CA SER A 196 -1.09 16.90 3.66
C SER A 196 -1.56 16.54 5.06
N VAL A 197 -0.80 15.72 5.79
CA VAL A 197 -1.08 15.36 7.19
C VAL A 197 -0.97 16.61 8.08
N ILE A 198 0.11 17.39 7.94
CA ILE A 198 0.30 18.63 8.70
C ILE A 198 -0.84 19.62 8.44
N ILE A 199 -1.18 19.84 7.17
CA ILE A 199 -2.29 20.72 6.79
C ILE A 199 -3.61 20.22 7.38
N SER A 200 -3.87 18.92 7.34
CA SER A 200 -5.09 18.33 7.89
C SER A 200 -5.20 18.48 9.41
N LEU A 201 -4.06 18.45 10.12
CA LEU A 201 -4.02 18.67 11.57
C LEU A 201 -4.13 20.15 11.94
N SER A 202 -3.94 21.08 11.01
CA SER A 202 -3.93 22.52 11.33
C SER A 202 -5.32 23.10 11.57
N ASN A 203 -6.32 22.69 10.78
CA ASN A 203 -7.71 23.06 11.01
C ASN A 203 -8.70 22.12 10.28
N PHE A 204 -9.95 22.09 10.76
CA PHE A 204 -11.01 21.23 10.22
C PHE A 204 -11.38 21.53 8.75
N ILE A 205 -11.36 22.80 8.33
CA ILE A 205 -11.68 23.23 6.96
C ILE A 205 -10.66 22.66 5.95
N ALA A 206 -9.38 22.67 6.32
CA ALA A 206 -8.28 22.15 5.52
C ALA A 206 -8.38 20.63 5.38
N PHE A 207 -8.69 19.91 6.47
CA PHE A 207 -9.01 18.49 6.42
C PHE A 207 -10.17 18.20 5.47
N MET A 208 -11.30 18.90 5.63
CA MET A 208 -12.48 18.70 4.78
C MET A 208 -12.19 18.99 3.30
N SER A 209 -11.36 19.99 3.01
CA SER A 209 -10.95 20.33 1.65
C SER A 209 -10.15 19.20 0.99
N ILE A 210 -9.22 18.58 1.73
CA ILE A 210 -8.47 17.41 1.25
C ILE A 210 -9.41 16.22 1.00
N MET A 211 -10.38 15.98 1.88
CA MET A 211 -11.36 14.91 1.74
C MET A 211 -12.29 15.11 0.52
N ILE A 212 -12.74 16.34 0.27
CA ILE A 212 -13.54 16.68 -0.91
C ILE A 212 -12.71 16.49 -2.19
N LEU A 213 -11.47 16.98 -2.23
CA LEU A 213 -10.57 16.81 -3.38
C LEU A 213 -10.29 15.33 -3.67
N MET A 214 -10.11 14.52 -2.61
CA MET A 214 -9.98 13.06 -2.73
C MET A 214 -11.25 12.44 -3.32
N GLY A 215 -12.45 12.83 -2.84
CA GLY A 215 -13.72 12.34 -3.34
C GLY A 215 -13.94 12.65 -4.82
N ILE A 216 -13.69 13.90 -5.24
CA ILE A 216 -13.74 14.32 -6.65
C ILE A 216 -12.75 13.51 -7.48
N SER A 217 -11.52 13.35 -7.00
CA SER A 217 -10.48 12.58 -7.67
C SER A 217 -10.87 11.10 -7.83
N ALA A 218 -11.52 10.51 -6.83
CA ALA A 218 -11.99 9.12 -6.89
C ALA A 218 -13.08 8.93 -7.95
N LEU A 219 -14.01 9.89 -8.06
CA LEU A 219 -15.04 9.90 -9.10
C LEU A 219 -14.42 10.01 -10.50
N ILE A 220 -13.47 10.93 -10.69
CA ILE A 220 -12.73 11.07 -11.95
C ILE A 220 -12.00 9.78 -12.28
N ALA A 221 -11.26 9.20 -11.33
CA ALA A 221 -10.53 7.96 -11.54
C ALA A 221 -11.47 6.81 -11.93
N LYS A 222 -12.63 6.67 -11.27
CA LYS A 222 -13.64 5.66 -11.57
C LYS A 222 -14.22 5.82 -12.98
N TRP A 223 -14.56 7.05 -13.37
CA TRP A 223 -15.13 7.35 -14.69
C TRP A 223 -14.20 6.93 -15.84
N TYR A 224 -12.89 7.12 -15.66
CA TYR A 224 -11.89 6.76 -16.66
C TYR A 224 -11.44 5.28 -16.61
N THR A 225 -11.89 4.47 -15.66
CA THR A 225 -11.43 3.07 -15.51
C THR A 225 -11.89 2.16 -16.66
N GLY A 226 -12.90 2.57 -17.44
CA GLY A 226 -13.42 1.84 -18.60
C GLY A 226 -13.01 2.39 -19.97
N THR A 227 -12.18 3.43 -20.04
CA THR A 227 -11.76 4.03 -21.31
C THR A 227 -10.31 3.69 -21.62
N ASN A 228 -9.97 3.46 -22.90
CA ASN A 228 -8.58 3.27 -23.33
C ASN A 228 -7.74 4.56 -23.24
N ASN A 229 -8.34 5.67 -22.80
CA ASN A 229 -7.73 6.98 -22.83
C ASN A 229 -7.05 7.29 -21.48
N LYS A 230 -5.76 6.90 -21.37
CA LYS A 230 -4.91 7.16 -20.20
C LYS A 230 -4.45 8.63 -20.16
N THR A 231 -5.40 9.55 -20.00
CA THR A 231 -5.11 10.99 -19.91
C THR A 231 -4.25 11.30 -18.67
N LYS A 232 -3.47 12.38 -18.72
CA LYS A 232 -2.73 12.88 -17.55
C LYS A 232 -3.67 13.08 -16.34
N LEU A 233 -4.91 13.49 -16.61
CA LEU A 233 -5.96 13.67 -15.60
C LEU A 233 -6.26 12.38 -14.84
N TYR A 234 -6.47 11.24 -15.52
CA TYR A 234 -6.70 9.94 -14.86
C TYR A 234 -5.53 9.55 -13.94
N LYS A 235 -4.29 9.72 -14.42
CA LYS A 235 -3.09 9.40 -13.64
C LYS A 235 -3.06 10.19 -12.32
N TYR A 236 -3.26 11.51 -12.38
CA TYR A 236 -3.23 12.37 -11.20
C TYR A 236 -4.43 12.15 -10.28
N ALA A 237 -5.64 11.98 -10.82
CA ALA A 237 -6.84 11.66 -10.04
C ALA A 237 -6.65 10.37 -9.23
N ARG A 238 -6.05 9.33 -9.84
CA ARG A 238 -5.76 8.08 -9.12
C ARG A 238 -4.73 8.27 -8.01
N ILE A 239 -3.67 9.03 -8.26
CA ILE A 239 -2.64 9.33 -7.25
C ILE A 239 -3.26 10.11 -6.08
N MET A 240 -4.04 11.16 -6.37
CA MET A 240 -4.68 12.00 -5.37
C MET A 240 -5.67 11.20 -4.51
N THR A 241 -6.42 10.28 -5.12
CA THR A 241 -7.32 9.36 -4.39
C THR A 241 -6.54 8.51 -3.38
N TYR A 242 -5.44 7.88 -3.82
CA TYR A 242 -4.61 7.06 -2.92
C TYR A 242 -3.96 7.88 -1.82
N LEU A 243 -3.40 9.05 -2.14
CA LEU A 243 -2.78 9.93 -1.15
C LEU A 243 -3.81 10.42 -0.12
N GLY A 244 -5.01 10.81 -0.55
CA GLY A 244 -6.10 11.21 0.35
C GLY A 244 -6.53 10.07 1.29
N CYS A 245 -6.70 8.85 0.77
CA CYS A 245 -7.02 7.69 1.60
C CYS A 245 -5.92 7.39 2.63
N ILE A 246 -4.65 7.42 2.21
CA ILE A 246 -3.52 7.20 3.12
C ILE A 246 -3.48 8.30 4.17
N ASN A 247 -3.67 9.57 3.78
CA ASN A 247 -3.73 10.70 4.70
C ASN A 247 -4.81 10.50 5.77
N MET A 248 -6.02 10.10 5.37
CA MET A 248 -7.12 9.80 6.31
C MET A 248 -6.74 8.69 7.31
N VAL A 249 -6.18 7.58 6.84
CA VAL A 249 -5.76 6.48 7.72
C VAL A 249 -4.67 6.93 8.69
N VAL A 250 -3.67 7.67 8.21
CA VAL A 250 -2.59 8.21 9.04
C VAL A 250 -3.14 9.17 10.10
N LEU A 251 -4.09 10.05 9.76
CA LEU A 251 -4.71 10.96 10.71
C LEU A 251 -5.48 10.22 11.80
N LEU A 252 -6.28 9.21 11.44
CA LEU A 252 -7.00 8.38 12.41
C LEU A 252 -6.04 7.67 13.37
N LEU A 253 -4.90 7.18 12.87
CA LEU A 253 -3.86 6.60 13.70
C LEU A 253 -3.23 7.64 14.63
N ILE A 254 -2.94 8.84 14.15
CA ILE A 254 -2.40 9.95 14.96
C ILE A 254 -3.36 10.32 16.09
N PHE A 255 -4.66 10.52 15.79
CA PHE A 255 -5.67 10.82 16.81
C PHE A 255 -5.73 9.74 17.88
N LYS A 256 -5.76 8.48 17.47
CA LYS A 256 -5.84 7.33 18.38
C LYS A 256 -4.61 7.17 19.26
N ILE A 257 -3.42 7.40 18.70
CA ILE A 257 -2.16 7.40 19.46
C ILE A 257 -2.14 8.57 20.45
N TYR A 258 -2.60 9.75 20.01
CA TYR A 258 -2.68 10.94 20.87
C TYR A 258 -3.64 10.70 22.04
N ASP A 259 -4.88 10.27 21.80
CA ASP A 259 -5.86 9.99 22.85
C ASP A 259 -5.37 8.90 23.82
N SER A 260 -4.77 7.82 23.31
CA SER A 260 -4.21 6.78 24.18
C SER A 260 -3.06 7.30 25.04
N THR A 261 -2.23 8.19 24.50
CA THR A 261 -1.10 8.76 25.23
C THR A 261 -1.57 9.82 26.23
N SER A 262 -2.51 10.67 25.85
CA SER A 262 -3.07 11.69 26.72
C SER A 262 -3.81 11.08 27.90
N ASN A 263 -4.55 9.97 27.71
CA ASN A 263 -5.15 9.22 28.83
C ASN A 263 -4.07 8.73 29.80
N LYS A 264 -2.97 8.13 29.30
CA LYS A 264 -1.85 7.69 30.15
C LYS A 264 -1.22 8.84 30.93
N VAL A 265 -1.05 10.00 30.30
CA VAL A 265 -0.50 11.20 30.95
C VAL A 265 -1.48 11.72 32.01
N GLY A 266 -2.77 11.81 31.69
CA GLY A 266 -3.82 12.22 32.62
C GLY A 266 -3.90 11.33 33.87
N ILE A 267 -3.76 10.01 33.70
CA ILE A 267 -3.68 9.06 34.82
C ILE A 267 -2.46 9.33 35.69
N LYS A 268 -1.26 9.45 35.09
CA LYS A 268 -0.01 9.70 35.83
C LYS A 268 -0.11 10.99 36.66
N ILE A 269 -0.58 12.05 36.02
CA ILE A 269 -0.76 13.36 36.67
C ILE A 269 -1.79 13.28 37.81
N THR A 270 -2.93 12.64 37.56
CA THR A 270 -3.98 12.46 38.58
C THR A 270 -3.46 11.71 39.80
N ASN A 271 -2.74 10.60 39.59
CA ASN A 271 -2.17 9.83 40.69
C ASN A 271 -1.20 10.65 41.56
N GLU A 272 -0.36 11.50 40.94
CA GLU A 272 0.55 12.38 41.68
C GLU A 272 -0.19 13.51 42.42
N ILE A 273 -1.25 14.07 41.83
CA ILE A 273 -2.09 15.09 42.51
C ILE A 273 -2.77 14.48 43.75
N GLU A 274 -3.34 13.29 43.63
CA GLU A 274 -3.98 12.60 44.75
C GLU A 274 -2.96 12.19 45.83
N THR A 275 -1.75 11.76 45.43
CA THR A 275 -0.63 11.48 46.34
C THR A 275 -0.20 12.75 47.09
N TYR A 276 -0.11 13.88 46.39
CA TYR A 276 0.19 15.18 47.00
C TYR A 276 -0.87 15.57 48.02
N LYS A 277 -2.16 15.43 47.68
CA LYS A 277 -3.27 15.71 48.61
C LYS A 277 -3.22 14.82 49.85
N SER A 278 -2.96 13.53 49.69
CA SER A 278 -2.83 12.60 50.81
C SER A 278 -1.70 13.01 51.77
N LYS A 279 -0.58 13.53 51.23
CA LYS A 279 0.59 13.94 52.04
C LYS A 279 0.43 15.30 52.71
N PHE A 280 -0.20 16.27 52.05
CA PHE A 280 -0.23 17.68 52.49
C PHE A 280 -1.62 18.17 52.91
N GLY A 281 -2.65 17.33 52.82
CA GLY A 281 -4.04 17.63 53.19
C GLY A 281 -4.79 18.55 52.23
N LYS A 282 -4.13 19.07 51.18
CA LYS A 282 -4.70 20.00 50.19
C LYS A 282 -4.17 19.71 48.79
N TYR A 283 -4.94 20.07 47.77
CA TYR A 283 -4.47 20.01 46.38
C TYR A 283 -3.35 21.02 46.13
N PRO A 284 -2.43 20.73 45.19
CA PRO A 284 -1.39 21.66 44.81
C PRO A 284 -1.98 22.93 44.20
N ASN A 285 -1.35 24.08 44.43
CA ASN A 285 -1.76 25.32 43.77
C ASN A 285 -1.39 25.33 42.29
N GLU A 286 -0.28 24.66 41.94
CA GLU A 286 0.25 24.56 40.59
C GLU A 286 0.68 23.13 40.27
N ILE A 287 0.57 22.77 38.99
CA ILE A 287 0.85 21.41 38.51
C ILE A 287 2.29 21.24 38.00
N ASN A 288 3.05 22.32 37.81
CA ASN A 288 4.39 22.29 37.23
C ASN A 288 5.36 21.45 38.06
N ASN A 289 5.37 21.65 39.39
CA ASN A 289 6.20 20.87 40.32
C ASN A 289 5.84 19.37 40.34
N ILE A 290 4.62 19.00 39.93
CA ILE A 290 4.21 17.60 39.78
C ILE A 290 4.71 17.06 38.44
N ARG A 291 4.62 17.85 37.36
CA ARG A 291 5.09 17.46 36.04
C ARG A 291 6.59 17.19 36.01
N GLU A 292 7.40 18.05 36.63
CA GLU A 292 8.85 17.88 36.67
C GLU A 292 9.29 16.58 37.37
N LYS A 293 8.47 16.05 38.27
CA LYS A 293 8.72 14.76 38.93
C LYS A 293 8.36 13.56 38.06
N LEU A 294 7.50 13.76 37.06
CA LEU A 294 7.10 12.70 36.15
C LEU A 294 8.21 12.47 35.13
N ASN A 295 8.76 11.26 35.08
CA ASN A 295 9.68 10.83 34.03
C ASN A 295 8.90 10.58 32.73
N LEU A 296 8.53 11.67 32.03
CA LEU A 296 7.80 11.65 30.78
C LEU A 296 8.77 11.66 29.59
N ASN A 297 8.42 10.95 28.52
CA ASN A 297 9.14 11.08 27.26
C ASN A 297 8.71 12.37 26.52
N LEU A 298 9.45 12.77 25.48
CA LEU A 298 9.21 14.00 24.73
C LEU A 298 7.75 14.20 24.29
N PHE A 299 7.08 13.15 23.83
CA PHE A 299 5.69 13.25 23.36
C PHE A 299 4.68 13.33 24.52
N GLN A 300 4.92 12.59 25.61
CA GLN A 300 4.12 12.70 26.84
C GLN A 300 4.29 14.07 27.49
N ASP A 301 5.50 14.62 27.47
CA ASP A 301 5.80 15.94 27.99
C ASP A 301 5.09 17.05 27.19
N TYR A 302 5.13 16.96 25.85
CA TYR A 302 4.36 17.85 24.98
C TYR A 302 2.86 17.86 25.33
N ILE A 303 2.27 16.68 25.56
CA ILE A 303 0.85 16.58 25.95
C ILE A 303 0.64 17.13 27.36
N ALA A 304 1.52 16.80 28.31
CA ALA A 304 1.44 17.29 29.67
C ALA A 304 1.41 18.82 29.71
N ASN A 305 2.26 19.47 28.90
CA ASN A 305 2.33 20.92 28.79
C ASN A 305 1.03 21.57 28.30
N LYS A 306 0.20 20.86 27.54
CA LYS A 306 -1.10 21.34 27.07
C LYS A 306 -2.25 21.14 28.07
N ILE A 307 -2.04 20.38 29.14
CA ILE A 307 -3.08 20.17 30.16
C ILE A 307 -3.24 21.45 30.97
N GLN A 308 -4.47 21.94 31.11
CA GLN A 308 -4.81 23.04 32.00
C GLN A 308 -5.29 22.47 33.34
N TYR A 309 -4.75 23.01 34.43
CA TYR A 309 -5.11 22.64 35.79
C TYR A 309 -5.86 23.78 36.47
N LYS A 310 -7.02 23.48 37.06
CA LYS A 310 -7.82 24.43 37.83
C LYS A 310 -8.09 23.86 39.22
N ASN A 311 -7.61 24.55 40.25
CA ASN A 311 -7.86 24.20 41.65
C ASN A 311 -9.10 24.94 42.16
N GLY A 312 -10.11 24.21 42.61
CA GLY A 312 -11.35 24.73 43.21
C GLY A 312 -11.40 24.58 44.74
N GLY A 313 -10.25 24.37 45.39
CA GLY A 313 -10.15 24.15 46.84
C GLY A 313 -10.50 22.71 47.24
N ASN A 314 -11.77 22.34 47.12
CA ASN A 314 -12.26 21.00 47.48
C ASN A 314 -12.18 20.01 46.32
N GLU A 315 -12.00 20.50 45.10
CA GLU A 315 -11.88 19.72 43.87
C GLU A 315 -10.83 20.32 42.93
N TYR A 316 -10.36 19.55 41.95
CA TYR A 316 -9.57 20.06 40.84
C TYR A 316 -10.09 19.54 39.50
N LYS A 317 -9.83 20.30 38.44
CA LYS A 317 -10.18 19.93 37.06
C LYS A 317 -8.92 19.93 36.20
N LEU A 318 -8.82 18.90 35.36
CA LEU A 318 -7.84 18.82 34.29
C LEU A 318 -8.60 18.97 32.97
N GLU A 319 -8.16 19.90 32.15
CA GLU A 319 -8.72 20.17 30.83
C GLU A 319 -7.60 20.02 29.78
N LEU A 320 -7.91 19.40 28.64
CA LEU A 320 -6.98 19.24 27.53
C LEU A 320 -7.68 19.62 26.24
N GLU A 321 -7.04 20.47 25.44
CA GLU A 321 -7.43 20.65 24.05
C GLU A 321 -6.91 19.46 23.23
N SER A 322 -7.83 18.66 22.69
CA SER A 322 -7.47 17.54 21.81
C SER A 322 -7.00 18.04 20.45
N LEU A 323 -6.38 17.15 19.66
CA LEU A 323 -5.86 17.50 18.33
C LEU A 323 -6.91 18.03 17.34
N ASN A 324 -8.20 17.78 17.60
CA ASN A 324 -9.32 18.31 16.81
C ASN A 324 -9.89 19.62 17.39
N HIS A 325 -9.18 20.28 18.30
CA HIS A 325 -9.56 21.53 18.98
C HIS A 325 -10.78 21.43 19.90
N ASN A 326 -11.22 20.22 20.25
CA ASN A 326 -12.23 20.06 21.29
C ASN A 326 -11.58 20.14 22.67
N HIS A 327 -12.26 20.81 23.61
CA HIS A 327 -11.87 20.77 25.02
C HIS A 327 -12.46 19.55 25.68
N LYS A 328 -11.59 18.69 26.22
CA LYS A 328 -11.98 17.52 27.00
C LYS A 328 -11.63 17.70 28.47
N LYS A 329 -12.43 17.14 29.36
CA LYS A 329 -12.17 17.09 30.81
C LYS A 329 -11.72 15.69 31.19
N PHE A 330 -10.72 15.59 32.05
CA PHE A 330 -10.28 14.28 32.52
C PHE A 330 -11.27 13.73 33.54
N ASP A 331 -11.88 12.60 33.21
CA ASP A 331 -12.71 11.82 34.11
C ASP A 331 -11.81 10.90 34.95
N LYS A 332 -11.83 11.10 36.27
CA LYS A 332 -10.98 10.37 37.20
C LYS A 332 -11.45 8.93 37.40
N GLU A 333 -12.75 8.68 37.29
CA GLU A 333 -13.36 7.38 37.52
C GLU A 333 -13.14 6.49 36.30
N GLN A 334 -13.43 7.04 35.12
CA GLN A 334 -13.27 6.34 33.84
C GLN A 334 -11.82 6.34 33.34
N LYS A 335 -10.95 7.19 33.91
CA LYS A 335 -9.53 7.33 33.54
C LYS A 335 -9.32 7.74 32.08
N GLU A 336 -10.20 8.58 31.57
CA GLU A 336 -10.19 9.04 30.18
C GLU A 336 -10.62 10.50 30.03
N TRP A 337 -10.33 11.10 28.87
CA TRP A 337 -10.74 12.46 28.52
C TRP A 337 -12.13 12.46 27.88
N ASN A 338 -13.11 13.09 28.54
CA ASN A 338 -14.51 13.23 28.12
C ASN A 338 -14.83 14.61 27.53
#